data_AF-A0A5C5X2R4-F1
#
_entry.id   AF-A0A5C5X2R4-F1
#
_cell.length_a   1.000
_cell.length_b   1.000
_cell.length_c   1.000
_cell.angle_alpha   90.00
_cell.angle_beta   90.00
_cell.angle_gamma   90.00
#
_symmetry.space_group_name_H-M   'P 1'
#
loop_
_entity.id
_entity.type
_entity.pdbx_description
1 polymer ?
#
loop_
_entity_poly.entity_id
_entity_poly.type
_entity_poly.pdbx_seq_one_letter_code
_entity_poly.pdbx_strand_id
1 'polypeptide(L)'
;MLPMTPCRLIRDAAQSGKQNMAVDAEMLRVAVEEDRATVRTYFWSEPTVSLGHFQAREPVSLPNQFRDLPVVRRLSGGGAILHHHELTYSIALPKSHSLREHPTQLYEVAHEVIIHLLADAGIEARMRGDDAFEDESFLCFLRGDARDIVIGTNKIVGSAQRRRQGAILQHGSLLLSRSNFAPELPGVTELTGIELPVDRFADRFLGILCERLRLSPEDH
;
A
#
# COMPACT_ATOMS: atom_id res chain seq x y z
N MET A 1 27.03 7.89 13.45
CA MET A 1 25.90 7.50 12.57
C MET A 1 24.97 6.63 13.39
N LEU A 2 23.65 6.81 13.26
CA LEU A 2 22.70 5.81 13.79
C LEU A 2 22.89 4.50 13.01
N PRO A 3 22.84 3.33 13.68
CA PRO A 3 23.00 2.04 13.01
C PRO A 3 21.85 1.81 12.01
N MET A 4 22.17 1.14 10.90
CA MET A 4 21.18 0.70 9.92
C MET A 4 20.38 -0.48 10.48
N THR A 5 19.09 -0.56 10.19
CA THR A 5 18.24 -1.69 10.63
C THR A 5 18.32 -2.83 9.60
N PRO A 6 18.64 -4.08 10.00
CA PRO A 6 18.59 -5.23 9.09
C PRO A 6 17.22 -5.39 8.44
N CYS A 7 17.20 -5.67 7.14
CA CYS A 7 15.99 -5.65 6.35
C CYS A 7 15.96 -6.74 5.28
N ARG A 8 14.78 -7.33 5.09
CA ARG A 8 14.47 -8.15 3.92
C ARG A 8 13.77 -7.31 2.87
N LEU A 9 14.25 -7.37 1.63
CA LEU A 9 13.55 -6.82 0.46
C LEU A 9 12.88 -7.97 -0.30
N ILE A 10 11.57 -7.91 -0.45
CA ILE A 10 10.78 -8.99 -1.07
C ILE A 10 10.04 -8.43 -2.28
N ARG A 11 10.18 -9.12 -3.42
CA ARG A 11 9.34 -8.91 -4.59
C ARG A 11 8.58 -10.18 -4.89
N ASP A 12 7.26 -10.11 -4.72
CA ASP A 12 6.39 -11.23 -4.96
C ASP A 12 5.68 -11.13 -6.31
N ALA A 13 5.50 -12.28 -6.95
CA ALA A 13 4.54 -12.42 -8.03
C ALA A 13 3.10 -12.23 -7.53
N ALA A 14 2.13 -12.20 -8.45
CA ALA A 14 0.72 -12.12 -8.10
C ALA A 14 0.28 -13.32 -7.25
N GLN A 15 -0.38 -13.05 -6.12
CA GLN A 15 -0.87 -14.06 -5.18
C GLN A 15 -2.33 -13.82 -4.83
N SER A 16 -2.99 -14.84 -4.29
CA SER A 16 -4.36 -14.70 -3.78
C SER A 16 -4.38 -13.75 -2.59
N GLY A 17 -5.53 -13.11 -2.34
CA GLY A 17 -5.64 -12.21 -1.20
C GLY A 17 -5.33 -12.87 0.14
N LYS A 18 -5.64 -14.15 0.31
CA LYS A 18 -5.34 -14.89 1.55
C LYS A 18 -3.84 -15.02 1.77
N GLN A 19 -3.08 -15.30 0.70
CA GLN A 19 -1.62 -15.41 0.79
C GLN A 19 -0.98 -14.05 1.05
N ASN A 20 -1.42 -13.00 0.34
CA ASN A 20 -0.93 -11.64 0.57
C ASN A 20 -1.12 -11.19 2.02
N MET A 21 -2.30 -11.42 2.60
CA MET A 21 -2.58 -11.09 4.00
C MET A 21 -1.77 -11.94 4.99
N ALA A 22 -1.47 -13.19 4.64
CA ALA A 22 -0.64 -14.05 5.48
C ALA A 22 0.82 -13.57 5.52
N VAL A 23 1.38 -13.17 4.37
CA VAL A 23 2.74 -12.61 4.31
C VAL A 23 2.83 -11.29 5.07
N ASP A 24 1.87 -10.37 4.90
CA ASP A 24 1.83 -9.13 5.67
C ASP A 24 1.76 -9.36 7.19
N ALA A 25 1.01 -10.38 7.62
CA ALA A 25 0.93 -10.77 9.02
C ALA A 25 2.26 -11.33 9.55
N GLU A 26 2.95 -12.12 8.74
CA GLU A 26 4.25 -12.67 9.06
C GLU A 26 5.33 -11.58 9.13
N MET A 27 5.32 -10.61 8.20
CA MET A 27 6.20 -9.44 8.24
C MET A 27 6.06 -8.67 9.56
N LEU A 28 4.82 -8.45 10.02
CA LEU A 28 4.58 -7.78 11.31
C LEU A 28 5.02 -8.65 12.49
N ARG A 29 4.82 -9.98 12.44
CA ARG A 29 5.29 -10.92 13.48
C ARG A 29 6.82 -10.86 13.60
N VAL A 30 7.53 -10.95 12.48
CA VAL A 30 8.99 -10.87 12.40
C VAL A 30 9.50 -9.53 12.96
N ALA A 31 8.87 -8.41 12.62
CA ALA A 31 9.25 -7.11 13.16
C ALA A 31 9.07 -7.00 14.69
N VAL A 32 8.10 -7.71 15.25
CA VAL A 32 7.85 -7.76 16.70
C VAL A 32 8.84 -8.69 17.41
N GLU A 33 9.02 -9.90 16.88
CA GLU A 33 9.71 -10.99 17.59
C GLU A 33 11.22 -11.01 17.33
N GLU A 34 11.63 -10.61 16.12
CA GLU A 34 13.03 -10.68 15.67
C GLU A 34 13.67 -9.30 15.49
N ASP A 35 12.92 -8.22 15.76
CA ASP A 35 13.37 -6.82 15.62
C ASP A 35 13.96 -6.51 14.22
N ARG A 36 13.41 -7.17 13.18
CA ARG A 36 13.88 -7.10 11.79
C ARG A 36 12.88 -6.39 10.89
N ALA A 37 13.35 -5.52 10.01
CA ALA A 37 12.52 -4.82 9.04
C ALA A 37 12.21 -5.69 7.81
N THR A 38 11.11 -5.40 7.11
CA THR A 38 10.82 -5.99 5.81
C THR A 38 10.11 -4.98 4.92
N VAL A 39 10.56 -4.86 3.67
CA VAL A 39 9.90 -4.08 2.64
C VAL A 39 9.50 -5.03 1.51
N ARG A 40 8.25 -4.95 1.08
CA ARG A 40 7.66 -5.89 0.13
C ARG A 40 6.88 -5.14 -0.95
N THR A 41 6.97 -5.61 -2.19
CA THR A 41 6.04 -5.26 -3.27
C THR A 41 5.38 -6.51 -3.83
N TYR A 42 4.10 -6.43 -4.18
CA TYR A 42 3.33 -7.59 -4.67
C TYR A 42 2.12 -7.18 -5.51
N PHE A 43 1.48 -8.18 -6.12
CA PHE A 43 0.28 -8.06 -6.95
C PHE A 43 -0.81 -9.03 -6.49
N TRP A 44 -2.00 -8.88 -7.06
CA TRP A 44 -3.17 -9.70 -6.78
C TRP A 44 -3.48 -10.61 -7.97
N SER A 45 -3.63 -11.91 -7.73
CA SER A 45 -3.90 -12.88 -8.80
C SER A 45 -5.34 -12.80 -9.33
N GLU A 46 -6.24 -12.18 -8.57
CA GLU A 46 -7.66 -12.03 -8.88
C GLU A 46 -8.21 -10.77 -8.17
N PRO A 47 -9.26 -10.13 -8.72
CA PRO A 47 -9.93 -9.03 -8.04
C PRO A 47 -10.40 -9.47 -6.66
N THR A 48 -9.98 -8.75 -5.61
CA THR A 48 -10.21 -9.15 -4.22
C THR A 48 -10.64 -7.96 -3.38
N VAL A 49 -11.65 -8.12 -2.53
CA VAL A 49 -12.03 -7.10 -1.55
C VAL A 49 -11.32 -7.36 -0.24
N SER A 50 -10.56 -6.37 0.26
CA SER A 50 -10.06 -6.37 1.63
C SER A 50 -10.94 -5.52 2.53
N LEU A 51 -11.38 -6.10 3.64
CA LEU A 51 -12.08 -5.41 4.72
C LEU A 51 -11.08 -4.96 5.78
N GLY A 52 -11.26 -3.76 6.32
CA GLY A 52 -10.50 -3.28 7.46
C GLY A 52 -10.74 -4.12 8.71
N HIS A 53 -9.79 -4.08 9.64
CA HIS A 53 -9.74 -4.95 10.81
C HIS A 53 -11.04 -4.96 11.65
N PHE A 54 -11.73 -3.82 11.76
CA PHE A 54 -12.94 -3.67 12.56
C PHE A 54 -14.25 -3.80 11.77
N GLN A 55 -14.21 -3.97 10.44
CA GLN A 55 -15.44 -4.06 9.64
C GLN A 55 -16.12 -5.41 9.82
N ALA A 56 -17.46 -5.45 9.86
CA ALA A 56 -18.19 -6.71 9.90
C ALA A 56 -17.90 -7.54 8.64
N ARG A 57 -17.87 -8.86 8.78
CA ARG A 57 -17.55 -9.80 7.69
C ARG A 57 -18.78 -10.17 6.86
N GLU A 58 -19.94 -9.60 7.18
CA GLU A 58 -21.22 -10.07 6.63
C GLU A 58 -21.35 -9.74 5.15
N PRO A 59 -21.52 -10.76 4.27
CA PRO A 59 -21.64 -10.58 2.82
C PRO A 59 -22.80 -9.66 2.41
N VAL A 60 -23.83 -9.56 3.26
CA VAL A 60 -25.03 -8.74 3.05
C VAL A 60 -24.71 -7.25 2.92
N SER A 61 -23.55 -6.80 3.41
CA SER A 61 -23.13 -5.40 3.35
C SER A 61 -22.36 -5.00 2.08
N LEU A 62 -21.97 -5.95 1.22
CA LEU A 62 -21.21 -5.65 0.00
C LEU A 62 -22.14 -5.28 -1.17
N PRO A 63 -21.81 -4.23 -1.94
CA PRO A 63 -22.44 -3.95 -3.23
C PRO A 63 -22.48 -5.19 -4.14
N ASN A 64 -23.52 -5.30 -4.98
CA ASN A 64 -23.74 -6.46 -5.84
C ASN A 64 -22.52 -6.82 -6.70
N GLN A 65 -21.81 -5.82 -7.21
CA GLN A 65 -20.61 -6.00 -8.04
C GLN A 65 -19.44 -6.66 -7.30
N PHE A 66 -19.46 -6.75 -5.97
CA PHE A 66 -18.41 -7.36 -5.16
C PHE A 66 -18.81 -8.70 -4.52
N ARG A 67 -20.06 -9.15 -4.69
CA ARG A 67 -20.59 -10.33 -3.97
C ARG A 67 -19.86 -11.63 -4.29
N ASP A 68 -19.41 -11.77 -5.53
CA ASP A 68 -18.75 -12.98 -6.02
C ASP A 68 -17.22 -12.91 -5.93
N LEU A 69 -16.68 -11.79 -5.43
CA LEU A 69 -15.23 -11.63 -5.26
C LEU A 69 -14.75 -12.28 -3.95
N PRO A 70 -13.52 -12.82 -3.91
CA PRO A 70 -12.87 -13.16 -2.67
C PRO A 70 -12.85 -11.99 -1.69
N VAL A 71 -13.17 -12.28 -0.43
CA VAL A 71 -13.18 -11.29 0.65
C VAL A 71 -12.18 -11.69 1.73
N VAL A 72 -11.19 -10.82 1.94
CA VAL A 72 -10.16 -10.99 2.97
C VAL A 72 -10.24 -9.88 4.02
N ARG A 73 -9.54 -10.05 5.13
CA ARG A 73 -9.44 -9.03 6.19
C ARG A 73 -7.98 -8.67 6.37
N ARG A 74 -7.69 -7.38 6.31
CA ARG A 74 -6.33 -6.86 6.54
C ARG A 74 -6.10 -6.53 8.02
N LEU A 75 -4.83 -6.44 8.39
CA LEU A 75 -4.40 -6.11 9.75
C LEU A 75 -4.72 -4.66 10.15
N SER A 76 -4.69 -3.75 9.18
CA SER A 76 -4.95 -2.32 9.39
C SER A 76 -6.45 -2.00 9.47
N GLY A 77 -6.77 -0.82 9.98
CA GLY A 77 -8.12 -0.26 9.94
C GLY A 77 -8.53 0.25 8.54
N GLY A 78 -9.55 1.12 8.52
CA GLY A 78 -10.14 1.70 7.30
C GLY A 78 -11.35 0.91 6.79
N GLY A 79 -12.02 1.42 5.76
CA GLY A 79 -13.15 0.75 5.10
C GLY A 79 -12.72 -0.22 3.99
N ALA A 80 -13.65 -0.70 3.16
CA ALA A 80 -13.35 -1.72 2.16
C ALA A 80 -12.45 -1.17 1.04
N ILE A 81 -11.56 -2.01 0.49
CA ILE A 81 -10.70 -1.71 -0.66
C ILE A 81 -10.86 -2.84 -1.68
N LEU A 82 -11.04 -2.49 -2.96
CA LEU A 82 -10.93 -3.42 -4.06
C LEU A 82 -9.50 -3.43 -4.57
N HIS A 83 -8.88 -4.60 -4.62
CA HIS A 83 -7.56 -4.82 -5.19
C HIS A 83 -7.69 -5.56 -6.52
N HIS A 84 -7.08 -5.06 -7.59
CA HIS A 84 -7.10 -5.72 -8.90
C HIS A 84 -5.86 -5.36 -9.72
N HIS A 85 -5.94 -4.32 -10.56
CA HIS A 85 -4.82 -3.85 -11.36
C HIS A 85 -4.01 -2.79 -10.61
N GLU A 86 -3.27 -3.25 -9.60
CA GLU A 86 -2.47 -2.40 -8.73
C GLU A 86 -1.10 -2.99 -8.43
N LEU A 87 -0.13 -2.11 -8.15
CA LEU A 87 1.08 -2.46 -7.44
C LEU A 87 0.85 -2.19 -5.95
N THR A 88 0.93 -3.23 -5.12
CA THR A 88 0.80 -3.08 -3.67
C THR A 88 2.17 -3.15 -3.00
N TYR A 89 2.35 -2.36 -1.95
CA TYR A 89 3.56 -2.39 -1.13
C TYR A 89 3.23 -2.58 0.35
N SER A 90 4.14 -3.19 1.09
CA SER A 90 4.09 -3.35 2.55
C SER A 90 5.45 -3.02 3.17
N ILE A 91 5.46 -2.32 4.31
CA ILE A 91 6.63 -1.93 5.08
C ILE A 91 6.40 -2.32 6.53
N ALA A 92 7.20 -3.23 7.06
CA ALA A 92 7.22 -3.58 8.48
C ALA A 92 8.49 -3.03 9.12
N LEU A 93 8.35 -2.16 10.12
CA LEU A 93 9.47 -1.63 10.90
C LEU A 93 9.39 -2.09 12.36
N PRO A 94 10.52 -2.55 12.93
CA PRO A 94 10.57 -3.04 14.30
C PRO A 94 10.59 -1.90 15.33
N LYS A 95 10.47 -2.26 16.62
CA LYS A 95 10.43 -1.29 17.72
C LYS A 95 11.72 -0.47 17.89
N SER A 96 12.85 -0.99 17.40
CA SER A 96 14.15 -0.32 17.43
C SER A 96 14.32 0.76 16.35
N HIS A 97 13.47 0.76 15.32
CA HIS A 97 13.57 1.71 14.22
C HIS A 97 12.98 3.08 14.59
N SER A 98 13.73 4.18 14.42
CA SER A 98 13.31 5.52 14.86
C SER A 98 11.95 5.99 14.33
N LEU A 99 11.66 5.73 13.04
CA LEU A 99 10.39 6.10 12.41
C LEU A 99 9.14 5.43 12.98
N ARG A 100 9.26 4.41 13.85
CA ARG A 100 8.10 3.79 14.51
C ARG A 100 7.32 4.75 15.42
N GLU A 101 7.98 5.81 15.90
CA GLU A 101 7.39 6.88 16.69
C GLU A 101 6.84 8.03 15.84
N HIS A 102 7.09 8.00 14.53
CA HIS A 102 6.70 9.02 13.55
C HIS A 102 5.89 8.37 12.41
N PRO A 103 4.72 7.78 12.69
CA PRO A 103 3.93 7.04 11.70
C PRO A 103 3.58 7.89 10.47
N THR A 104 3.31 9.17 10.67
CA THR A 104 3.07 10.16 9.61
C THR A 104 4.27 10.30 8.66
N GLN A 105 5.48 10.32 9.21
CA GLN A 105 6.70 10.44 8.41
C GLN A 105 6.93 9.18 7.56
N LEU A 106 6.53 7.99 8.05
CA LEU A 106 6.61 6.76 7.25
C LEU A 106 5.67 6.80 6.04
N TYR A 107 4.48 7.37 6.19
CA TYR A 107 3.58 7.64 5.07
C TYR A 107 4.24 8.54 4.05
N GLU A 108 4.73 9.71 4.50
CA GLU A 108 5.34 10.72 3.65
C GLU A 108 6.54 10.16 2.88
N VAL A 109 7.45 9.45 3.54
CA VAL A 109 8.61 8.85 2.89
C VAL A 109 8.19 7.87 1.78
N ALA A 110 7.25 6.96 2.05
CA ALA A 110 6.80 6.00 1.04
C ALA A 110 6.13 6.70 -0.15
N HIS A 111 5.33 7.72 0.14
CA HIS A 111 4.59 8.47 -0.88
C HIS A 111 5.48 9.38 -1.71
N GLU A 112 6.46 10.04 -1.10
CA GLU A 112 7.48 10.82 -1.81
C GLU A 112 8.28 9.96 -2.79
N VAL A 113 8.64 8.73 -2.42
CA VAL A 113 9.33 7.81 -3.34
C VAL A 113 8.43 7.46 -4.52
N ILE A 114 7.14 7.18 -4.30
CA ILE A 114 6.19 6.90 -5.38
C ILE A 114 6.05 8.12 -6.30
N ILE A 115 5.86 9.32 -5.73
CA ILE A 115 5.75 10.57 -6.50
C ILE A 115 7.00 10.81 -7.34
N HIS A 116 8.19 10.63 -6.76
CA HIS A 116 9.45 10.77 -7.48
C HIS A 116 9.54 9.78 -8.66
N LEU A 117 9.17 8.51 -8.46
CA LEU A 117 9.20 7.52 -9.53
C LEU A 117 8.15 7.75 -10.62
N LEU A 118 6.99 8.30 -10.27
CA LEU A 118 5.98 8.74 -11.24
C LEU A 118 6.50 9.94 -12.06
N ALA A 119 7.16 10.90 -11.42
CA ALA A 119 7.77 12.04 -12.11
C ALA A 119 8.85 11.61 -13.11
N ASP A 120 9.68 10.62 -12.77
CA ASP A 120 10.65 10.03 -13.70
C ASP A 120 10.00 9.36 -14.92
N ALA A 121 8.75 8.94 -14.79
CA ALA A 121 7.94 8.40 -15.90
C ALA A 121 7.15 9.50 -16.64
N GLY A 122 7.37 10.79 -16.32
CA GLY A 122 6.67 11.92 -16.93
C GLY A 122 5.25 12.15 -16.39
N ILE A 123 4.91 11.58 -15.23
CA ILE A 123 3.59 11.67 -14.62
C ILE A 123 3.64 12.66 -13.44
N GLU A 124 2.84 13.73 -13.54
CA GLU A 124 2.67 14.69 -12.45
C GLU A 124 1.67 14.16 -11.42
N ALA A 125 2.20 13.68 -10.30
CA ALA A 125 1.43 13.26 -9.13
C ALA A 125 1.85 14.06 -7.90
N ARG A 126 0.94 14.22 -6.95
CA ARG A 126 1.19 14.97 -5.70
C ARG A 126 0.46 14.33 -4.53
N MET A 127 0.88 14.64 -3.30
CA MET A 127 0.00 14.44 -2.15
C MET A 127 -1.22 15.34 -2.29
N ARG A 128 -2.38 14.86 -1.83
CA ARG A 128 -3.66 15.58 -1.90
C ARG A 128 -3.60 16.92 -1.17
N GLY A 129 -2.95 16.97 -0.01
CA GLY A 129 -2.96 18.13 0.88
C GLY A 129 -4.35 18.42 1.47
N ASP A 130 -4.58 19.67 1.83
CA ASP A 130 -5.83 20.13 2.47
C ASP A 130 -7.04 20.17 1.51
N ASP A 131 -6.88 19.77 0.24
CA ASP A 131 -7.96 19.56 -0.75
C ASP A 131 -8.80 18.29 -0.43
N ALA A 132 -9.05 18.01 0.86
CA ALA A 132 -9.85 16.88 1.31
C ALA A 132 -11.33 17.12 0.96
N PHE A 133 -11.88 16.25 0.12
CA PHE A 133 -13.32 16.15 -0.10
C PHE A 133 -13.85 14.96 0.72
N GLU A 134 -14.90 15.19 1.49
CA GLU A 134 -15.69 14.09 2.08
C GLU A 134 -16.64 13.54 1.01
N ASP A 135 -16.37 12.31 0.56
CA ASP A 135 -17.30 11.53 -0.25
C ASP A 135 -17.88 10.39 0.62
N GLU A 136 -19.20 10.26 0.64
CA GLU A 136 -19.96 9.24 1.40
C GLU A 136 -19.87 7.82 0.80
N SER A 137 -19.04 7.62 -0.22
CA SER A 137 -18.84 6.31 -0.86
C SER A 137 -18.41 5.16 0.08
N PHE A 138 -18.82 3.94 -0.29
CA PHE A 138 -18.60 2.71 0.47
C PHE A 138 -17.14 2.23 0.48
N LEU A 139 -16.40 2.50 -0.60
CA LEU A 139 -14.98 2.17 -0.69
C LEU A 139 -14.16 3.21 0.07
N CYS A 140 -13.35 2.77 1.04
CA CYS A 140 -12.47 3.66 1.80
C CYS A 140 -11.43 4.35 0.93
N PHE A 141 -11.15 3.80 -0.25
CA PHE A 141 -10.26 4.42 -1.21
C PHE A 141 -10.74 5.84 -1.55
N LEU A 142 -12.05 6.09 -1.63
CA LEU A 142 -12.62 7.38 -1.97
C LEU A 142 -12.70 8.38 -0.80
N ARG A 143 -12.46 7.95 0.45
CA ARG A 143 -12.28 8.86 1.60
C ARG A 143 -10.85 9.42 1.56
N GLY A 144 -10.72 10.72 1.35
CA GLY A 144 -9.43 11.38 1.17
C GLY A 144 -8.67 11.58 2.48
N ASP A 145 -7.47 11.01 2.59
CA ASP A 145 -6.45 11.47 3.54
C ASP A 145 -5.60 12.54 2.85
N ALA A 146 -5.15 13.55 3.59
CA ALA A 146 -4.29 14.62 3.05
C ALA A 146 -3.00 14.07 2.41
N ARG A 147 -2.57 12.86 2.79
CA ARG A 147 -1.37 12.21 2.28
C ARG A 147 -1.62 11.31 1.09
N ASP A 148 -2.88 11.04 0.74
CA ASP A 148 -3.17 10.25 -0.46
C ASP A 148 -2.50 10.86 -1.71
N ILE A 149 -1.99 10.01 -2.61
CA ILE A 149 -1.41 10.50 -3.87
C ILE A 149 -2.51 10.62 -4.90
N VAL A 150 -2.55 11.77 -5.57
CA VAL A 150 -3.50 12.11 -6.61
C VAL A 150 -2.79 12.47 -7.92
N ILE A 151 -3.46 12.19 -9.04
CA ILE A 151 -3.20 12.80 -10.36
C ILE A 151 -4.41 13.68 -10.68
N GLY A 152 -4.19 14.98 -10.81
CA GLY A 152 -5.28 15.96 -10.80
C GLY A 152 -6.07 15.86 -9.48
N THR A 153 -7.34 15.47 -9.56
CA THR A 153 -8.22 15.24 -8.41
C THR A 153 -8.43 13.75 -8.08
N ASN A 154 -7.95 12.85 -8.95
CA ASN A 154 -8.19 11.42 -8.83
C ASN A 154 -7.13 10.77 -7.95
N LYS A 155 -7.57 10.05 -6.91
CA LYS A 155 -6.67 9.28 -6.05
C LYS A 155 -6.12 8.08 -6.81
N ILE A 156 -4.81 7.91 -6.74
CA ILE A 156 -4.10 6.76 -7.31
C ILE A 156 -3.35 5.95 -6.26
N VAL A 157 -3.05 6.53 -5.08
CA VAL A 157 -2.48 5.78 -3.95
C VAL A 157 -3.21 6.09 -2.66
N GLY A 158 -3.54 5.03 -1.94
CA GLY A 158 -3.94 5.09 -0.53
C GLY A 158 -3.07 4.17 0.31
N SER A 159 -2.94 4.43 1.61
CA SER A 159 -2.15 3.58 2.51
C SER A 159 -2.78 3.48 3.90
N ALA A 160 -2.53 2.38 4.59
CA ALA A 160 -3.06 2.10 5.92
C ALA A 160 -1.98 1.51 6.82
N GLN A 161 -2.06 1.81 8.12
CA GLN A 161 -1.10 1.32 9.10
C GLN A 161 -1.73 0.48 10.20
N ARG A 162 -0.93 -0.42 10.76
CA ARG A 162 -1.20 -1.17 12.00
C ARG A 162 0.02 -1.10 12.91
N ARG A 163 -0.19 -0.77 14.18
CA ARG A 163 0.84 -0.84 15.23
C ARG A 163 0.57 -2.04 16.14
N ARG A 164 1.63 -2.75 16.53
CA ARG A 164 1.55 -3.89 17.47
C ARG A 164 2.86 -4.04 18.22
N GLN A 165 2.81 -4.04 19.56
CA GLN A 165 3.96 -4.29 20.43
C GLN A 165 5.22 -3.47 20.07
N GLY A 166 5.03 -2.21 19.68
CA GLY A 166 6.11 -1.29 19.29
C GLY A 166 6.54 -1.39 17.83
N ALA A 167 6.14 -2.43 17.09
CA ALA A 167 6.33 -2.50 15.64
C ALA A 167 5.20 -1.80 14.88
N ILE A 168 5.48 -1.43 13.62
CA ILE A 168 4.51 -0.83 12.70
C ILE A 168 4.53 -1.57 11.36
N LEU A 169 3.35 -1.82 10.80
CA LEU A 169 3.15 -2.29 9.44
C LEU A 169 2.36 -1.21 8.68
N GLN A 170 2.93 -0.67 7.61
CA GLN A 170 2.23 0.14 6.60
C GLN A 170 2.03 -0.69 5.35
N HIS A 171 0.88 -0.60 4.70
CA HIS A 171 0.73 -1.07 3.32
C HIS A 171 -0.05 -0.04 2.50
N GLY A 172 0.15 -0.07 1.18
CA GLY A 172 -0.52 0.84 0.27
C GLY A 172 -0.61 0.28 -1.14
N SER A 173 -1.54 0.84 -1.91
CA SER A 173 -1.89 0.35 -3.25
C SER A 173 -1.79 1.49 -4.25
N LEU A 174 -1.00 1.30 -5.31
CA LEU A 174 -0.92 2.18 -6.48
C LEU A 174 -1.81 1.60 -7.60
N LEU A 175 -2.90 2.30 -7.92
CA LEU A 175 -3.80 1.92 -9.02
C LEU A 175 -3.12 2.11 -10.37
N LEU A 176 -2.85 1.01 -11.06
CA LEU A 176 -2.18 1.02 -12.36
C LEU A 176 -3.18 1.20 -13.49
N SER A 177 -4.31 0.49 -13.42
CA SER A 177 -5.40 0.60 -14.38
C SER A 177 -6.78 0.35 -13.73
N ARG A 178 -7.82 0.71 -14.46
CA ARG A 178 -9.21 0.61 -14.00
C ARG A 178 -9.67 -0.83 -13.91
N SER A 179 -10.31 -1.19 -12.79
CA SER A 179 -11.01 -2.45 -12.64
C SER A 179 -12.41 -2.38 -13.27
N ASN A 180 -12.84 -3.45 -13.94
CA ASN A 180 -14.23 -3.61 -14.37
C ASN A 180 -15.23 -3.68 -13.21
N PHE A 181 -14.78 -4.01 -11.99
CA PHE A 181 -15.61 -4.05 -10.78
C PHE A 181 -15.71 -2.69 -10.07
N ALA A 182 -14.90 -1.70 -10.45
CA ALA A 182 -14.97 -0.34 -9.95
C ALA A 182 -14.62 0.65 -11.08
N PRO A 183 -15.48 0.74 -12.12
CA PRO A 183 -15.22 1.55 -13.31
C PRO A 183 -15.08 3.05 -13.01
N GLU A 184 -15.57 3.50 -11.85
CA GLU A 184 -15.44 4.85 -11.33
C GLU A 184 -14.02 5.21 -10.85
N LEU A 185 -13.13 4.24 -10.65
CA LEU A 185 -11.76 4.44 -10.19
C LEU A 185 -10.76 4.32 -11.36
N PRO A 186 -10.33 5.43 -11.96
CA PRO A 186 -9.27 5.40 -12.98
C PRO A 186 -7.90 5.16 -12.34
N GLY A 187 -7.05 4.34 -12.97
CA GLY A 187 -5.66 4.17 -12.59
C GLY A 187 -4.74 5.12 -13.35
N VAL A 188 -3.43 4.97 -13.14
CA VAL A 188 -2.40 5.75 -13.84
C VAL A 188 -2.58 5.71 -15.36
N THR A 189 -2.87 4.54 -15.92
CA THR A 189 -3.00 4.33 -17.37
C THR A 189 -4.15 5.16 -17.95
N GLU A 190 -5.34 5.14 -17.33
CA GLU A 190 -6.50 5.90 -17.84
C GLU A 190 -6.33 7.41 -17.66
N LEU A 191 -5.61 7.85 -16.63
CA LEU A 191 -5.42 9.27 -16.34
C LEU A 191 -4.35 9.94 -17.21
N THR A 192 -3.38 9.17 -17.69
CA THR A 192 -2.17 9.72 -18.32
C THR A 192 -1.89 9.18 -19.71
N GLY A 193 -2.48 8.03 -20.08
CA GLY A 193 -2.13 7.30 -21.29
C GLY A 193 -0.77 6.58 -21.21
N ILE A 194 -0.13 6.54 -20.05
CA ILE A 194 1.19 5.95 -19.83
C ILE A 194 1.04 4.61 -19.10
N GLU A 195 1.55 3.55 -19.70
CA GLU A 195 1.73 2.25 -19.04
C GLU A 195 3.07 2.23 -18.30
N LEU A 196 3.03 2.05 -16.98
CA LEU A 196 4.24 2.01 -16.15
C LEU A 196 4.99 0.68 -16.36
N PRO A 197 6.34 0.70 -16.45
CA PRO A 197 7.15 -0.51 -16.41
C PRO A 197 7.19 -1.05 -14.97
N VAL A 198 6.13 -1.73 -14.55
CA VAL A 198 5.84 -2.07 -13.14
C VAL A 198 6.96 -2.84 -12.44
N ASP A 199 7.64 -3.72 -13.15
CA ASP A 199 8.75 -4.51 -12.62
C ASP A 199 9.93 -3.61 -12.22
N ARG A 200 10.33 -2.72 -13.14
CA ARG A 200 11.38 -1.74 -12.90
C ARG A 200 10.95 -0.71 -11.84
N PHE A 201 9.67 -0.34 -11.84
CA PHE A 201 9.11 0.57 -10.84
C PHE A 201 9.22 -0.04 -9.43
N ALA A 202 8.81 -1.30 -9.27
CA ALA A 202 8.88 -2.03 -8.00
C ALA A 202 10.32 -2.17 -7.49
N ASP A 203 11.26 -2.57 -8.36
CA ASP A 203 12.68 -2.72 -7.99
C ASP A 203 13.28 -1.38 -7.53
N ARG A 204 13.00 -0.29 -8.26
CA ARG A 204 13.45 1.06 -7.87
C ARG A 204 12.80 1.53 -6.58
N PHE A 205 11.51 1.25 -6.38
CA PHE A 205 10.79 1.59 -5.16
C PHE A 205 11.44 0.92 -3.94
N LEU A 206 11.71 -0.39 -4.01
CA LEU A 206 12.39 -1.13 -2.95
C LEU A 206 13.76 -0.54 -2.63
N GLY A 207 14.59 -0.27 -3.65
CA GLY A 207 15.93 0.28 -3.48
C GLY A 207 15.94 1.66 -2.82
N ILE A 208 15.18 2.61 -3.38
CA ILE A 208 15.13 3.99 -2.86
C ILE A 208 14.53 4.02 -1.45
N LEU A 209 13.49 3.23 -1.20
CA LEU A 209 12.86 3.17 0.11
C LEU A 209 13.81 2.59 1.16
N CYS A 210 14.60 1.57 0.80
CA CYS A 210 15.64 1.02 1.66
C CYS A 210 16.66 2.09 2.09
N GLU A 211 17.14 2.90 1.15
CA GLU A 211 18.06 4.01 1.43
C GLU A 211 17.41 5.09 2.31
N ARG A 212 16.20 5.54 1.95
CA ARG A 212 15.46 6.60 2.66
C ARG A 212 15.12 6.21 4.10
N LEU A 213 14.80 4.93 4.32
CA LEU A 213 14.50 4.38 5.64
C LEU A 213 15.75 3.93 6.41
N ARG A 214 16.96 4.06 5.85
CA ARG A 214 18.22 3.60 6.50
C ARG A 214 18.19 2.12 6.87
N LEU A 215 17.70 1.31 5.93
CA LEU A 215 17.62 -0.14 6.05
C LEU A 215 18.83 -0.80 5.39
N SER A 216 19.33 -1.88 5.98
CA SER A 216 20.44 -2.68 5.45
C SER A 216 19.87 -3.99 4.88
N PRO A 217 19.81 -4.16 3.55
CA PRO A 217 19.39 -5.43 2.96
C PRO A 217 20.27 -6.56 3.43
N GLU A 218 19.65 -7.67 3.81
CA GLU A 218 20.35 -8.94 4.04
C GLU A 218 20.40 -9.72 2.73
N ASP A 219 21.58 -10.24 2.38
CA ASP A 219 21.71 -11.20 1.28
C ASP A 219 21.00 -12.50 1.67
N HIS A 220 20.15 -13.01 0.77
CA HIS A 220 19.46 -14.31 0.90
C HIS A 220 20.19 -15.40 0.11
#